data_AF-Q8IER7-F1
#
_entry.id   AF-Q8IER7-F1
#
_cell.length_a   1.000
_cell.length_b   1.000
_cell.length_c   1.000
_cell.angle_alpha   90.00
_cell.angle_beta   90.00
_cell.angle_gamma   90.00
#
_symmetry.space_group_name_H-M   'P 1'
#
loop_
_entity.id
_entity.type
_entity.pdbx_description
1 polymer ?
#
loop_
_entity_poly.entity_id
_entity_poly.type
_entity_poly.pdbx_seq_one_letter_code
_entity_poly.pdbx_strand_id
1 'polypeptide(L)'
;MSVPTLSNKPETVDLLVLAPGEKKVTCTISDKGDCNIFVIKLEDHTIGNLIKIQLCQDPKVLFAAYRQPHPLQNAIEITIKPKGYAGVKLLSDNVNNILSQVATLKENFAKKIQKYKESNSYYEDY
;
A
#
# COMPACT_ATOMS: atom_id res chain seq x y z
N MET A 1 -10.64 9.74 23.33
CA MET A 1 -11.44 8.50 23.34
C MET A 1 -12.82 8.86 22.83
N SER A 2 -13.32 8.18 21.81
CA SER A 2 -14.67 8.41 21.29
C SER A 2 -15.70 8.15 22.39
N VAL A 3 -16.73 8.99 22.46
CA VAL A 3 -17.84 8.80 23.41
C VAL A 3 -18.64 7.59 22.92
N PRO A 4 -18.90 6.57 23.74
CA PRO A 4 -19.65 5.41 23.29
C PRO A 4 -21.06 5.85 22.88
N THR A 5 -21.34 5.83 21.59
CA THR A 5 -22.70 6.02 21.10
C THR A 5 -23.49 4.74 21.38
N LEU A 6 -24.81 4.83 21.63
CA LEU A 6 -25.69 3.64 21.79
C LEU A 6 -25.81 2.78 20.51
N SER A 7 -24.98 3.02 19.50
CA SER A 7 -25.04 2.38 18.19
C SER A 7 -23.88 1.40 18.04
N ASN A 8 -24.13 0.23 17.46
CA ASN A 8 -23.08 -0.75 17.09
C ASN A 8 -22.26 -0.34 15.86
N LYS A 9 -22.41 0.90 15.37
CA LYS A 9 -21.64 1.40 14.24
C LYS A 9 -20.20 1.65 14.69
N PRO A 10 -19.18 1.08 14.03
CA PRO A 10 -17.80 1.40 14.32
C PRO A 10 -17.51 2.88 14.08
N GLU A 11 -16.67 3.46 14.92
CA GLU A 11 -16.33 4.87 14.82
C GLU A 11 -15.49 5.12 13.56
N THR A 12 -15.74 6.23 12.86
CA THR A 12 -15.02 6.52 11.61
C THR A 12 -13.52 6.72 11.83
N VAL A 13 -13.12 7.15 13.04
CA VAL A 13 -11.71 7.30 13.42
C VAL A 13 -10.97 5.97 13.50
N ASP A 14 -11.67 4.86 13.81
CA ASP A 14 -11.07 3.53 13.90
C ASP A 14 -10.61 3.02 12.52
N LEU A 15 -11.09 3.64 11.44
CA LEU A 15 -10.67 3.33 10.07
C LEU A 15 -9.27 3.90 9.75
N LEU A 16 -8.82 4.92 10.49
CA LEU A 16 -7.64 5.72 10.18
C LEU A 16 -6.58 5.68 11.28
N VAL A 17 -6.99 5.50 12.54
CA VAL A 17 -6.11 5.59 13.70
C VAL A 17 -5.92 4.21 14.34
N LEU A 18 -4.67 3.79 14.47
CA LEU A 18 -4.34 2.55 15.18
C LEU A 18 -4.68 2.67 16.67
N ALA A 19 -5.24 1.61 17.23
CA ALA A 19 -5.44 1.52 18.65
C ALA A 19 -4.09 1.52 19.41
N PRO A 20 -4.04 2.07 20.64
CA PRO A 20 -2.80 2.11 21.41
C PRO A 20 -2.17 0.72 21.57
N GLY A 21 -0.88 0.60 21.25
CA GLY A 21 -0.11 -0.64 21.34
C GLY A 21 -0.17 -1.55 20.10
N GLU A 22 -1.03 -1.26 19.13
CA GLU A 22 -1.08 -2.02 17.90
C GLU A 22 0.01 -1.62 16.90
N LYS A 23 0.61 -2.61 16.23
CA LYS A 23 1.58 -2.38 15.15
C LYS A 23 0.85 -2.23 13.81
N LYS A 24 1.27 -1.26 13.00
CA LYS A 24 0.76 -1.07 11.63
C LYS A 24 1.01 -2.30 10.75
N VAL A 25 2.21 -2.87 10.85
CA VAL A 25 2.65 -4.02 10.07
C VAL A 25 3.15 -5.11 11.00
N THR A 26 2.68 -6.33 10.81
CA THR A 26 3.22 -7.52 11.47
C THR A 26 3.59 -8.56 10.41
N CYS A 27 4.73 -9.21 10.59
CA CYS A 27 5.18 -10.27 9.71
C CYS A 27 5.15 -11.60 10.47
N THR A 28 4.53 -12.61 9.89
CA THR A 28 4.60 -14.01 10.33
C THR A 28 5.22 -14.86 9.23
N ILE A 29 5.78 -15.99 9.60
CA ILE A 29 6.27 -16.99 8.64
C ILE A 29 5.19 -18.07 8.58
N SER A 30 4.83 -18.51 7.37
CA SER A 30 3.85 -19.59 7.19
C SER A 30 4.33 -20.89 7.86
N ASP A 31 3.41 -21.78 8.23
CA ASP A 31 3.75 -23.06 8.86
C ASP A 31 4.70 -23.94 8.02
N LYS A 32 4.65 -23.81 6.70
CA LYS A 32 5.57 -24.49 5.76
C LYS A 32 6.98 -23.90 5.74
N GLY A 33 7.19 -22.74 6.36
CA GLY A 33 8.47 -22.04 6.41
C GLY A 33 8.91 -21.35 5.12
N ASP A 34 8.12 -21.41 4.04
CA ASP A 34 8.51 -20.94 2.72
C ASP A 34 7.98 -19.54 2.36
N CYS A 35 6.92 -19.09 3.04
CA CYS A 35 6.28 -17.80 2.77
C CYS A 35 6.32 -16.86 3.98
N ASN A 36 6.46 -15.57 3.72
CA ASN A 36 6.23 -14.50 4.68
C ASN A 36 4.82 -13.93 4.47
N ILE A 37 4.07 -13.78 5.56
CA ILE A 37 2.72 -13.20 5.57
C ILE A 37 2.79 -11.88 6.32
N PHE A 38 2.53 -10.79 5.63
CA PHE A 38 2.48 -9.45 6.18
C PHE A 38 1.04 -9.03 6.40
N VAL A 39 0.65 -8.76 7.64
CA VAL A 39 -0.64 -8.13 7.96
C VAL A 39 -0.41 -6.64 8.08
N ILE A 40 -1.09 -5.85 7.25
CA ILE A 40 -1.06 -4.40 7.29
C ILE A 40 -2.43 -3.91 7.74
N LYS A 41 -2.47 -3.31 8.93
CA LYS A 41 -3.69 -2.76 9.52
C LYS A 41 -4.01 -1.38 8.95
N LEU A 42 -5.28 -1.03 8.96
CA LEU A 42 -5.83 0.25 8.50
C LEU A 42 -5.37 0.61 7.09
N GLU A 43 -5.37 -0.38 6.21
CA GLU A 43 -5.08 -0.24 4.78
C GLU A 43 -6.08 -1.12 4.02
N ASP A 44 -6.21 -0.84 2.73
CA ASP A 44 -7.20 -1.48 1.86
C ASP A 44 -6.57 -1.92 0.52
N HIS A 45 -7.44 -2.20 -0.44
CA HIS A 45 -7.08 -2.61 -1.79
C HIS A 45 -6.16 -1.62 -2.52
N THR A 46 -6.15 -0.34 -2.14
CA THR A 46 -5.33 0.71 -2.76
C THR A 46 -3.86 0.35 -2.68
N ILE A 47 -3.33 0.19 -1.47
CA ILE A 47 -1.93 -0.17 -1.28
C ILE A 47 -1.69 -1.66 -1.53
N GLY A 48 -2.67 -2.51 -1.18
CA GLY A 48 -2.55 -3.96 -1.34
C GLY A 48 -2.35 -4.38 -2.80
N ASN A 49 -3.17 -3.84 -3.71
CA ASN A 49 -3.05 -4.13 -5.13
C ASN A 49 -1.76 -3.55 -5.73
N LEU A 50 -1.40 -2.33 -5.34
CA LEU A 50 -0.19 -1.66 -5.81
C LEU A 50 1.07 -2.45 -5.44
N ILE A 51 1.20 -2.86 -4.17
CA ILE A 51 2.32 -3.67 -3.70
C ILE A 51 2.34 -5.03 -4.40
N LYS A 52 1.18 -5.69 -4.55
CA LYS A 52 1.10 -6.99 -5.22
C LYS A 52 1.59 -6.93 -6.67
N ILE A 53 1.18 -5.91 -7.43
CA ILE A 53 1.62 -5.75 -8.82
C ILE A 53 3.14 -5.59 -8.89
N GLN A 54 3.70 -4.74 -8.03
CA GLN A 54 5.14 -4.53 -7.98
C GLN A 54 5.90 -5.80 -7.60
N LEU A 55 5.44 -6.54 -6.59
CA LEU A 55 6.06 -7.80 -6.16
C LEU A 55 6.01 -8.88 -7.25
N CYS A 56 4.92 -8.97 -8.02
CA CYS A 56 4.82 -9.91 -9.14
C CYS A 56 5.81 -9.61 -10.27
N GLN A 57 6.31 -8.37 -10.37
CA GLN A 57 7.30 -7.98 -11.38
C GLN A 57 8.75 -8.24 -10.92
N ASP A 58 9.00 -8.43 -9.62
CA ASP A 58 10.34 -8.65 -9.10
C ASP A 58 10.77 -10.11 -9.29
N PRO A 59 11.87 -10.39 -10.04
CA PRO A 59 12.34 -11.75 -10.33
C PRO A 59 12.82 -12.52 -9.09
N LYS A 60 13.02 -11.84 -7.96
CA LYS A 60 13.36 -12.48 -6.67
C LYS A 60 12.13 -13.06 -5.96
N VAL A 61 10.92 -12.83 -6.49
CA VAL A 61 9.66 -13.28 -5.91
C VAL A 61 9.13 -14.45 -6.73
N LEU A 62 8.87 -15.58 -6.08
CA LEU A 62 8.24 -16.73 -6.72
C LEU A 62 6.72 -16.63 -6.73
N PHE A 63 6.14 -16.08 -5.66
CA PHE A 63 4.72 -15.88 -5.51
C PHE A 63 4.44 -14.63 -4.69
N ALA A 64 3.47 -13.84 -5.12
CA ALA A 64 2.94 -12.71 -4.37
C ALA A 64 1.43 -12.66 -4.55
N ALA A 65 0.71 -12.55 -3.44
CA ALA A 65 -0.72 -12.32 -3.43
C ALA A 65 -1.07 -11.41 -2.26
N TYR A 66 -2.18 -10.69 -2.37
CA TYR A 66 -2.79 -10.03 -1.24
C TYR A 66 -4.26 -10.43 -1.12
N ARG A 67 -4.82 -10.35 0.08
CA ARG A 67 -6.25 -10.49 0.33
C ARG A 67 -6.69 -9.58 1.46
N GLN A 68 -7.95 -9.19 1.44
CA GLN A 68 -8.62 -8.62 2.60
C GLN A 68 -9.45 -9.74 3.25
N PRO A 69 -9.11 -10.21 4.47
CA PRO A 69 -9.79 -11.35 5.08
C PRO A 69 -11.29 -11.16 5.25
N HIS A 70 -11.73 -9.93 5.53
CA HIS A 70 -13.13 -9.58 5.70
C HIS A 70 -13.38 -8.11 5.33
N PRO A 71 -14.49 -7.76 4.64
CA PRO A 71 -14.78 -6.38 4.21
C PRO A 71 -14.91 -5.37 5.37
N LEU A 72 -15.43 -5.80 6.52
CA LEU A 72 -15.57 -4.95 7.72
C LEU A 72 -14.27 -4.83 8.54
N GLN A 73 -13.21 -5.54 8.17
CA GLN A 73 -11.91 -5.42 8.82
C GLN A 73 -10.98 -4.63 7.91
N ASN A 74 -10.53 -3.48 8.39
CA ASN A 74 -9.54 -2.67 7.70
C ASN A 74 -8.15 -3.27 7.91
N ALA A 75 -7.90 -4.43 7.30
CA ALA A 75 -6.59 -5.03 7.27
C ALA A 75 -6.44 -5.83 5.98
N ILE A 76 -5.26 -5.75 5.40
CA ILE A 76 -4.87 -6.58 4.27
C ILE A 76 -3.75 -7.52 4.68
N GLU A 77 -3.73 -8.69 4.07
CA GLU A 77 -2.67 -9.67 4.19
C GLU A 77 -1.94 -9.77 2.87
N ILE A 78 -0.61 -9.65 2.90
CA ILE A 78 0.27 -9.82 1.74
C ILE A 78 1.13 -11.07 1.98
N THR A 79 0.96 -12.08 1.15
CA THR A 79 1.75 -13.31 1.19
C THR A 79 2.82 -13.25 0.12
N ILE A 80 4.08 -13.44 0.53
CA ILE A 80 5.25 -13.38 -0.33
C ILE A 80 6.04 -14.68 -0.18
N LYS A 81 6.33 -15.34 -1.30
CA LYS A 81 7.27 -16.46 -1.37
C LYS A 81 8.57 -16.00 -2.04
N PRO A 82 9.62 -15.70 -1.27
CA PRO A 82 10.88 -15.24 -1.83
C PRO A 82 11.72 -16.39 -2.41
N LYS A 83 12.54 -16.09 -3.41
CA LYS A 83 13.52 -17.02 -4.01
C LYS A 83 14.88 -16.88 -3.33
N GLY A 84 14.98 -17.35 -2.07
CA GLY A 84 16.23 -17.35 -1.30
C GLY A 84 16.62 -16.02 -0.64
N TYR A 85 15.72 -15.03 -0.64
CA TYR A 85 15.91 -13.72 0.01
C TYR A 85 15.00 -13.57 1.22
N ALA A 86 15.35 -12.68 2.16
CA ALA A 86 14.48 -12.33 3.27
C ALA A 86 13.25 -11.55 2.78
N GLY A 87 12.03 -12.05 3.04
CA GLY A 87 10.79 -11.42 2.56
C GLY A 87 10.58 -9.99 3.08
N VAL A 88 11.07 -9.66 4.27
CA VAL A 88 10.99 -8.30 4.83
C VAL A 88 11.78 -7.30 3.98
N LYS A 89 13.01 -7.67 3.59
CA LYS A 89 13.85 -6.83 2.73
C LYS A 89 13.21 -6.68 1.35
N LEU A 90 12.71 -7.78 0.80
CA LEU A 90 12.03 -7.83 -0.49
C LEU A 90 10.83 -6.87 -0.53
N LEU A 91 9.99 -6.88 0.52
CA LEU A 91 8.86 -5.96 0.62
C LEU A 91 9.33 -4.50 0.70
N SER A 92 10.33 -4.20 1.53
CA SER A 92 10.88 -2.85 1.67
C SER A 92 11.46 -2.31 0.36
N ASP A 93 12.26 -3.12 -0.35
CA ASP A 93 12.88 -2.74 -1.62
C ASP A 93 11.80 -2.43 -2.68
N ASN A 94 10.75 -3.25 -2.75
CA ASN A 94 9.63 -3.03 -3.68
C ASN A 94 8.79 -1.79 -3.34
N VAL A 95 8.55 -1.50 -2.05
CA VAL A 95 7.87 -0.27 -1.62
C VAL A 95 8.70 0.97 -1.99
N ASN A 96 10.02 0.94 -1.81
CA ASN A 96 10.91 2.03 -2.22
C ASN A 96 10.90 2.25 -3.75
N ASN A 97 10.80 1.18 -4.53
CA ASN A 97 10.67 1.26 -5.99
C ASN A 97 9.34 1.93 -6.38
N ILE A 98 8.23 1.57 -5.74
CA ILE A 98 6.93 2.23 -5.95
C ILE A 98 7.04 3.72 -5.63
N LEU A 99 7.65 4.08 -4.49
CA LEU A 99 7.81 5.48 -4.09
C LEU A 99 8.59 6.29 -5.15
N SER A 100 9.65 5.70 -5.69
CA SER A 100 10.46 6.31 -6.75
C SER A 100 9.66 6.49 -8.06
N GLN A 101 8.84 5.51 -8.42
CA GLN A 101 7.95 5.60 -9.60
C GLN A 101 6.89 6.71 -9.41
N VAL A 102 6.27 6.80 -8.24
CA VAL A 102 5.29 7.85 -7.92
C VAL A 102 5.95 9.24 -7.94
N ALA A 103 7.16 9.37 -7.41
CA ALA A 103 7.91 10.63 -7.47
C ALA A 103 8.19 11.07 -8.91
N THR A 104 8.64 10.13 -9.75
CA THR A 104 8.89 10.35 -11.18
C THR A 104 7.60 10.73 -11.92
N LEU A 105 6.50 10.05 -11.63
CA LEU A 105 5.19 10.36 -12.21
C LEU A 105 4.74 11.78 -11.83
N LYS A 106 4.88 12.17 -10.55
CA LYS A 106 4.54 13.51 -10.05
C LYS A 106 5.34 14.59 -10.76
N GLU A 107 6.65 14.40 -10.92
CA GLU A 107 7.52 15.37 -11.61
C GLU A 107 7.13 15.52 -13.09
N ASN A 108 6.93 14.40 -13.78
CA ASN A 108 6.53 14.40 -15.18
C ASN A 108 5.16 15.04 -15.39
N PHE A 109 4.22 14.79 -14.48
CA PHE A 109 2.91 15.41 -14.49
C PHE A 109 3.00 16.94 -14.32
N ALA A 110 3.77 17.41 -13.34
CA ALA A 110 3.99 18.84 -13.12
C ALA A 110 4.62 19.53 -14.34
N LYS A 111 5.65 18.92 -14.95
CA LYS A 111 6.27 19.42 -16.19
C LYS A 111 5.28 19.52 -17.35
N LYS A 112 4.39 18.53 -17.51
CA LYS A 112 3.38 18.55 -18.57
C LYS A 112 2.29 19.60 -18.34
N ILE A 113 1.85 19.79 -17.10
CA ILE A 113 0.90 20.86 -16.76
C ILE A 113 1.52 22.22 -17.10
N GLN A 114 2.78 22.45 -16.73
CA GLN A 114 3.44 23.71 -16.99
C GLN A 114 3.51 24.01 -18.49
N LYS A 115 3.92 23.04 -19.31
CA LYS A 115 3.92 23.17 -20.78
C LYS A 115 2.52 23.44 -21.36
N TYR A 116 1.50 22.80 -20.80
CA TYR A 116 0.12 23.03 -21.24
C TYR A 116 -0.34 24.46 -20.94
N LYS A 117 -0.06 24.97 -19.72
CA LYS A 117 -0.36 26.35 -19.34
C LYS A 117 0.33 27.37 -20.22
N GLU A 118 1.62 27.16 -20.52
CA GLU A 118 2.39 28.03 -21.42
C GLU A 118 1.81 28.09 -22.84
N SER A 119 1.32 26.94 -23.33
CA SER A 119 0.71 26.86 -24.67
C SER A 119 -0.68 27.49 -24.73
N ASN A 120 -1.46 27.37 -23.64
CA ASN A 120 -2.83 27.90 -23.57
C ASN A 120 -2.92 29.37 -23.14
N SER A 121 -1.94 29.89 -22.39
CA SER A 121 -1.88 31.30 -21.99
C SER A 121 -1.95 32.25 -23.19
N TYR A 122 -1.54 31.78 -24.38
CA TYR A 122 -1.61 32.55 -25.62
C TYR A 122 -3.06 32.88 -26.07
N TYR A 123 -4.08 32.20 -25.53
CA TYR A 123 -5.49 32.42 -25.87
C TYR A 123 -6.29 33.17 -24.80
N GLU A 124 -5.75 33.38 -23.59
CA GLU A 124 -6.46 34.15 -22.56
C GLU A 124 -6.27 35.68 -22.70
N ASP A 125 -5.30 36.12 -23.51
CA ASP A 125 -5.02 37.54 -23.77
C ASP A 125 -5.79 38.14 -24.97
N TYR A 126 -6.79 37.43 -25.53
CA TYR A 126 -7.66 37.89 -26.63
C TYR A 126 -9.14 37.94 -26.26
#